data_AF-A0A9X5E482-F1
#
_entry.id   AF-A0A9X5E482-F1
#
_cell.length_a   1.000
_cell.length_b   1.000
_cell.length_c   1.000
_cell.angle_alpha   90.00
_cell.angle_beta   90.00
_cell.angle_gamma   90.00
#
_symmetry.space_group_name_H-M   'P 1'
#
loop_
_entity.id
_entity.type
_entity.pdbx_description
1 polymer ?
#
loop_
_entity_poly.entity_id
_entity_poly.type
_entity_poly.pdbx_seq_one_letter_code
_entity_poly.pdbx_strand_id
1 'polypeptide(L)' 'MFSASFLPSILVPLTVLVFPSVAMALLFLYIEREDPSGI' A
#
# COMPACT_ATOMS: atom_id res chain seq x y z
N MET A 1 -22.40 -12.14 20.26
CA MET A 1 -21.02 -12.42 19.80
C MET A 1 -20.69 -11.45 18.69
N PHE A 2 -19.53 -10.80 18.74
CA PHE A 2 -19.09 -9.83 17.74
C PHE A 2 -19.00 -10.48 16.36
N SER A 3 -19.74 -9.96 15.39
CA SER A 3 -19.60 -10.35 13.99
C SER A 3 -18.27 -9.81 13.44
N ALA A 4 -17.64 -10.55 12.54
CA ALA A 4 -16.42 -10.15 11.82
C ALA A 4 -15.11 -10.00 12.63
N SER A 5 -14.94 -10.79 13.70
CA SER A 5 -13.69 -10.86 14.48
C SER A 5 -12.45 -11.32 13.70
N PHE A 6 -12.61 -11.82 12.47
CA PHE A 6 -11.52 -12.17 11.55
C PHE A 6 -10.97 -10.98 10.76
N LEU A 7 -11.64 -9.81 10.79
CA LEU A 7 -11.19 -8.63 10.04
C LEU A 7 -9.80 -8.15 10.44
N PRO A 8 -9.40 -8.09 11.73
CA PRO A 8 -8.06 -7.67 12.11
C PRO A 8 -6.96 -8.54 11.49
N SER A 9 -7.16 -9.87 11.41
CA SER A 9 -6.19 -10.78 10.81
C SER A 9 -5.99 -10.57 9.30
N ILE A 10 -6.93 -9.90 8.61
CA ILE A 10 -6.81 -9.58 7.18
C ILE A 10 -6.33 -8.15 6.98
N LEU A 11 -6.98 -7.19 7.67
CA LEU A 11 -6.73 -5.77 7.47
C LEU A 11 -5.37 -5.32 8.00
N VAL A 12 -4.89 -5.90 9.11
CA VAL A 12 -3.58 -5.56 9.66
C VAL A 12 -2.44 -5.92 8.69
N PRO A 13 -2.30 -7.17 8.19
CA PRO A 13 -1.24 -7.47 7.23
C PRO A 13 -1.42 -6.71 5.91
N LEU A 14 -2.67 -6.49 5.46
CA LEU A 14 -2.90 -5.71 4.24
C LEU A 14 -2.43 -4.26 4.38
N THR A 15 -2.74 -3.59 5.49
CA THR A 15 -2.43 -2.16 5.68
C THR A 15 -1.00 -1.90 6.15
N VAL A 16 -0.35 -2.87 6.81
CA VAL A 16 1.02 -2.72 7.33
C VAL A 16 2.07 -3.30 6.40
N LEU A 17 1.74 -4.34 5.63
CA LEU A 17 2.71 -5.00 4.74
C LEU A 17 2.41 -4.68 3.27
N VAL A 18 1.20 -5.00 2.79
CA VAL A 18 0.89 -4.92 1.36
C VAL A 18 0.75 -3.47 0.90
N PHE A 19 -0.08 -2.68 1.56
CA PHE A 19 -0.32 -1.29 1.20
C PHE A 19 0.97 -0.45 1.26
N PRO A 20 1.80 -0.52 2.33
CA PRO A 20 3.01 0.28 2.40
C PRO A 20 4.07 -0.18 1.39
N SER A 21 4.22 -1.49 1.15
CA SER A 21 5.19 -1.97 0.16
C SER A 21 4.83 -1.51 -1.26
N VAL A 22 3.56 -1.63 -1.64
CA VAL A 22 3.07 -1.17 -2.96
C VAL A 22 3.17 0.36 -3.05
N ALA A 23 2.72 1.09 -2.02
CA ALA A 23 2.80 2.54 -2.01
C ALA A 23 4.25 3.03 -2.10
N MET A 24 5.19 2.45 -1.36
CA MET A 24 6.60 2.82 -1.42
C MET A 24 7.23 2.48 -2.76
N ALA A 25 6.90 1.33 -3.36
CA ALA A 25 7.40 0.99 -4.70
C ALA A 25 6.90 1.98 -5.75
N LEU A 26 5.60 2.32 -5.74
CA LEU A 26 5.02 3.28 -6.66
C LEU A 26 5.57 4.70 -6.44
N LEU A 27 5.73 5.11 -5.18
CA LEU A 27 6.32 6.41 -4.84
C LEU A 27 7.78 6.50 -5.26
N PHE A 28 8.56 5.43 -5.07
CA PHE A 28 9.94 5.36 -5.54
C PHE A 28 10.01 5.55 -7.06
N LEU A 29 9.19 4.80 -7.82
CA LEU A 29 9.11 4.95 -9.27
C LEU A 29 8.68 6.36 -9.68
N TYR A 30 7.79 7.01 -8.92
CA TYR A 30 7.39 8.39 -9.18
C TYR A 30 8.53 9.40 -8.93
N ILE A 31 9.32 9.21 -7.86
CA ILE A 31 10.43 10.11 -7.51
C ILE A 31 11.59 9.97 -8.50
N GLU A 32 11.94 8.75 -8.88
CA GLU A 32 13.04 8.47 -9.82
C GLU A 32 12.64 8.71 -11.29
N ARG A 33 11.42 9.15 -11.55
CA ARG A 33 10.94 9.39 -12.91
C ARG A 33 11.56 10.67 -13.48
N GLU A 34 12.53 10.51 -14.38
CA GLU A 34 13.07 11.59 -15.20
C GLU A 34 12.22 11.79 -16.47
N ASP A 35 11.05 12.42 -16.36
CA ASP A 35 10.18 12.72 -17.51
C ASP A 35 9.81 14.21 -17.61
N PRO A 36 10.13 14.90 -18.71
CA PRO A 36 9.80 16.31 -18.90
C PRO A 36 8.29 16.59 -19.10
N SER A 37 7.46 15.57 -19.33
CA SER A 37 6.02 15.71 -19.64
C SER A 37 5.05 15.35 -18.49
N GLY A 38 5.55 14.71 -17.44
CA GLY A 38 4.90 14.67 -16.12
C GLY A 38 3.57 13.90 -15.96
N ILE A 39 3.12 13.11 -16.94
CA ILE A 39 1.97 12.19 -16.82
C ILE A 39 2.32 10.82 -17.37
#